data_AF-A0A930UCH0-F1
#
_entry.id   AF-A0A930UCH0-F1
#
_cell.length_a   1.000
_cell.length_b   1.000
_cell.length_c   1.000
_cell.angle_alpha   90.00
_cell.angle_beta   90.00
_cell.angle_gamma   90.00
#
_symmetry.space_group_name_H-M   'P 1'
#
loop_
_entity.id
_entity.type
_entity.pdbx_description
1 polymer ?
#
loop_
_entity_poly.entity_id
_entity_poly.type
_entity_poly.pdbx_seq_one_letter_code
_entity_poly.pdbx_strand_id
1 'polypeptide(L)'
;MQQNNEINNGVMLNAYPDSIGTKFSDTMAMLKMSEFKDAFSLLYVLPTFFNSDLDRGFSIIDYNINKDLVDTNDLNDLKTLDIKLKFDIVLNHLSVGSPQFKDLLQKGDKSIFKDFFINWNEFWEGYGVKNEDDIVIPEPQFLNKLFMRKSGLPILKVRFPDGSEQPYWNTFYQQITYNPIFETDLKNIQGLTDSSKTQIVKKINHAIEQSIDLCAIDFEDFTNLKTEIVQIVENKRSYLGQMDVNASSPLVWEFYEETLQKLSSYGCTILRLDAFAYLHKQVGESNFFNKPGTWEYLERIKNIAQKNNLMLLPEIHAEYGLHLHDEVANKGYYIYDFFLPGLTIHTIESKSSKALLSWANEIVTKGYKTVNMLGCHDGIPVLDLKGKEVNGVYNKGLLEDAEIEKIMNTIMERGGRVKNLYDPSGNKISYYQINATFFSALGEDEQKMLLARAIQMFMPGIPQVWYLDIFAGRNNYQAADNGGSAGHKEINRTTLSMQDVTQGLTTAIVKKQLEIIRLRNTTKAFLGKVEINDDLEDKIDIKWINNKSVIHLKADLESYKFTIEHIENGITTVFSY
;
A
#
# COMPACT_ATOMS: atom_id res chain seq x y z
N MET A 1 23.58 0.81 25.07
CA MET A 1 22.65 1.91 25.39
C MET A 1 22.73 2.92 24.24
N GLN A 2 21.80 2.86 23.29
CA GLN A 2 21.66 3.85 22.22
C GLN A 2 20.70 4.94 22.70
N GLN A 3 21.26 6.05 23.19
CA GLN A 3 20.54 7.33 23.29
C GLN A 3 20.59 8.02 21.92
N ASN A 4 19.47 8.63 21.51
CA ASN A 4 19.19 9.32 20.24
C ASN A 4 18.56 8.51 19.07
N ASN A 5 17.54 7.70 19.35
CA ASN A 5 16.50 7.37 18.36
C ASN A 5 15.21 8.18 18.61
N GLU A 6 15.33 9.48 18.90
CA GLU A 6 14.16 10.36 18.83
C GLU A 6 13.86 10.55 17.35
N ILE A 7 12.81 9.90 16.83
CA ILE A 7 12.14 10.52 15.69
C ILE A 7 11.64 11.85 16.20
N ASN A 8 12.19 12.92 15.63
CA ASN A 8 11.62 14.25 15.70
C ASN A 8 10.13 14.14 15.41
N ASN A 9 9.32 14.49 16.41
CA ASN A 9 7.92 14.75 16.23
C ASN A 9 7.74 15.68 14.99
N GLY A 10 7.04 15.20 13.96
CA GLY A 10 6.96 15.92 12.69
C GLY A 10 5.88 15.34 11.79
N VAL A 11 5.22 16.21 11.03
CA VAL A 11 4.17 15.82 10.11
C VAL A 11 4.80 15.25 8.84
N MET A 12 4.22 14.16 8.35
CA MET A 12 4.69 13.42 7.19
C MET A 12 3.77 13.65 5.99
N LEU A 13 4.27 14.24 4.91
CA LEU A 13 3.56 14.24 3.64
C LEU A 13 3.64 12.84 3.01
N ASN A 14 2.59 12.38 2.33
CA ASN A 14 2.58 11.14 1.57
C ASN A 14 2.08 11.40 0.14
N ALA A 15 2.89 11.00 -0.85
CA ALA A 15 2.62 11.24 -2.27
C ALA A 15 3.36 10.23 -3.17
N TYR A 16 2.86 10.03 -4.38
CA TYR A 16 3.69 9.52 -5.47
C TYR A 16 4.61 10.64 -6.00
N PRO A 17 5.78 10.29 -6.59
CA PRO A 17 6.63 11.22 -7.33
C PRO A 17 5.87 12.15 -8.29
N ASP A 18 4.84 11.64 -8.95
CA ASP A 18 4.02 12.30 -9.96
C ASP A 18 2.61 12.67 -9.44
N SER A 19 2.41 12.72 -8.13
CA SER A 19 1.14 13.18 -7.55
C SER A 19 0.93 14.69 -7.72
N ILE A 20 2.03 15.45 -7.74
CA ILE A 20 2.04 16.88 -8.03
C ILE A 20 2.81 17.07 -9.33
N GLY A 21 2.22 17.77 -10.29
CA GLY A 21 2.77 17.97 -11.62
C GLY A 21 2.95 16.66 -12.39
N THR A 22 4.15 16.44 -12.90
CA THR A 22 4.53 15.27 -13.71
C THR A 22 5.76 14.56 -13.18
N LYS A 23 6.56 15.23 -12.33
CA LYS A 23 7.81 14.72 -11.77
C LYS A 23 7.95 15.11 -10.31
N PHE A 24 8.83 14.42 -9.60
CA PHE A 24 9.11 14.68 -8.20
C PHE A 24 9.63 16.10 -7.93
N SER A 25 10.33 16.69 -8.90
CA SER A 25 10.74 18.10 -8.89
C SER A 25 9.56 19.07 -8.72
N ASP A 26 8.36 18.73 -9.18
CA ASP A 26 7.15 19.56 -9.01
C ASP A 26 6.66 19.50 -7.55
N THR A 27 6.75 18.33 -6.90
CA THR A 27 6.53 18.21 -5.45
C THR A 27 7.57 19.03 -4.67
N MET A 28 8.83 19.03 -5.09
CA MET A 28 9.87 19.87 -4.47
C MET A 28 9.58 21.36 -4.67
N ALA A 29 9.13 21.77 -5.86
CA ALA A 29 8.73 23.14 -6.13
C ALA A 29 7.56 23.58 -5.25
N MET A 30 6.55 22.72 -5.06
CA MET A 30 5.44 22.96 -4.13
C MET A 30 5.94 23.13 -2.69
N LEU A 31 6.80 22.23 -2.20
CA LEU A 31 7.31 22.30 -0.82
C LEU A 31 8.19 23.53 -0.55
N LYS A 32 8.79 24.13 -1.60
CA LYS A 32 9.55 25.39 -1.52
C LYS A 32 8.66 26.64 -1.46
N MET A 33 7.35 26.53 -1.73
CA MET A 33 6.43 27.67 -1.63
C MET A 33 6.27 28.11 -0.18
N SER A 34 6.03 29.41 0.03
CA SER A 34 5.94 30.01 1.37
C SER A 34 4.83 29.42 2.24
N GLU A 35 3.77 28.94 1.61
CA GLU A 35 2.58 28.35 2.19
C GLU A 35 2.88 26.99 2.85
N PHE A 36 3.85 26.25 2.31
CA PHE A 36 4.29 24.95 2.82
C PHE A 36 5.44 25.04 3.81
N LYS A 37 5.97 26.25 4.04
CA LYS A 37 7.05 26.45 5.01
C LYS A 37 6.66 25.89 6.38
N ASP A 38 7.56 25.08 6.93
CA ASP A 38 7.46 24.41 8.22
C ASP A 38 6.25 23.47 8.38
N ALA A 39 5.55 23.11 7.28
CA ALA A 39 4.40 22.23 7.33
C ALA A 39 4.80 20.75 7.53
N PHE A 40 5.91 20.31 6.93
CA PHE A 40 6.32 18.91 6.94
C PHE A 40 7.81 18.79 7.30
N SER A 41 8.14 17.74 8.05
CA SER A 41 9.53 17.34 8.33
C SER A 41 9.86 15.96 7.79
N LEU A 42 8.84 15.22 7.33
CA LEU A 42 8.96 13.89 6.76
C LEU A 42 8.22 13.85 5.42
N LEU A 43 8.73 13.06 4.48
CA LEU A 43 8.05 12.79 3.21
C LEU A 43 8.12 11.29 2.92
N TYR A 44 6.96 10.66 2.89
CA TYR A 44 6.76 9.33 2.36
C TYR A 44 6.55 9.42 0.85
N VAL A 45 7.52 8.92 0.09
CA VAL A 45 7.42 8.85 -1.36
C VAL A 45 7.11 7.41 -1.76
N LEU A 46 6.04 7.24 -2.53
CA LEU A 46 5.56 5.93 -2.96
C LEU A 46 6.46 5.29 -4.04
N PRO A 47 6.34 3.97 -4.26
CA PRO A 47 7.42 3.19 -4.88
C PRO A 47 7.74 3.47 -6.35
N THR A 48 6.93 4.23 -7.10
CA THR A 48 7.32 4.69 -8.46
C THR A 48 8.56 5.59 -8.47
N PHE A 49 9.05 5.97 -7.29
CA PHE A 49 10.38 6.55 -7.09
C PHE A 49 11.49 5.62 -7.63
N PHE A 50 11.26 4.31 -7.61
CA PHE A 50 12.16 3.29 -8.12
C PHE A 50 11.70 2.74 -9.48
N ASN A 51 12.59 2.06 -10.19
CA ASN A 51 12.22 1.38 -11.43
C ASN A 51 11.20 0.27 -11.15
N SER A 52 10.04 0.38 -11.78
CA SER A 52 8.86 -0.47 -11.52
C SER A 52 7.95 -0.54 -12.74
N ASP A 53 7.00 -1.47 -12.76
CA ASP A 53 6.01 -1.61 -13.85
C ASP A 53 4.54 -1.63 -13.37
N LEU A 54 4.07 -2.74 -12.80
CA LEU A 54 2.70 -2.93 -12.33
C LEU A 54 2.45 -2.31 -10.95
N ASP A 55 1.17 -2.21 -10.61
CA ASP A 55 0.66 -1.80 -9.30
C ASP A 55 1.24 -0.46 -8.85
N ARG A 56 1.42 0.46 -9.81
CA ARG A 56 1.90 1.84 -9.59
C ARG A 56 3.08 1.90 -8.62
N GLY A 57 4.11 1.10 -8.88
CA GLY A 57 5.34 1.08 -8.10
C GLY A 57 5.61 -0.21 -7.34
N PHE A 58 4.58 -0.95 -6.92
CA PHE A 58 4.77 -2.11 -6.04
C PHE A 58 5.28 -3.36 -6.76
N SER A 59 5.37 -3.35 -8.09
CA SER A 59 6.12 -4.35 -8.87
C SER A 59 7.52 -3.81 -9.20
N ILE A 60 8.45 -3.97 -8.24
CA ILE A 60 9.80 -3.40 -8.31
C ILE A 60 10.69 -4.20 -9.25
N ILE A 61 11.30 -3.53 -10.22
CA ILE A 61 12.36 -4.07 -11.08
C ILE A 61 13.68 -4.02 -10.34
N ASP A 62 14.03 -2.84 -9.82
CA ASP A 62 15.18 -2.60 -8.96
C ASP A 62 14.98 -1.32 -8.13
N TYR A 63 15.76 -1.16 -7.06
CA TYR A 63 15.72 0.01 -6.18
C TYR A 63 16.61 1.18 -6.68
N ASN A 64 16.98 1.22 -7.97
CA ASN A 64 17.56 2.45 -8.53
C ASN A 64 16.45 3.48 -8.76
N ILE A 65 16.82 4.75 -8.69
CA ILE A 65 15.92 5.88 -8.95
C ILE A 65 15.34 5.78 -10.36
N ASN A 66 14.02 5.90 -10.47
CA ASN A 66 13.31 6.07 -11.73
C ASN A 66 13.60 7.46 -12.31
N LYS A 67 14.49 7.51 -13.30
CA LYS A 67 14.97 8.76 -13.91
C LYS A 67 13.91 9.50 -14.74
N ASP A 68 12.79 8.84 -15.07
CA ASP A 68 11.69 9.51 -15.76
C ASP A 68 10.94 10.44 -14.81
N LEU A 69 10.84 10.06 -13.53
CA LEU A 69 10.06 10.77 -12.51
C LEU A 69 10.91 11.55 -11.51
N VAL A 70 12.16 11.16 -11.25
CA VAL A 70 12.97 11.70 -10.15
C VAL A 70 14.36 12.09 -10.65
N ASP A 71 14.77 13.32 -10.35
CA ASP A 71 16.14 13.81 -10.58
C ASP A 71 16.97 13.65 -9.28
N THR A 72 18.28 13.43 -9.42
CA THR A 72 19.17 13.35 -8.25
C THR A 72 19.25 14.68 -7.49
N ASN A 73 18.99 15.80 -8.16
CA ASN A 73 18.90 17.12 -7.53
C ASN A 73 17.70 17.25 -6.58
N ASP A 74 16.63 16.48 -6.78
CA ASP A 74 15.48 16.49 -5.86
C ASP A 74 15.90 16.02 -4.44
N LEU A 75 16.88 15.13 -4.35
CA LEU A 75 17.46 14.70 -3.06
C LEU A 75 18.25 15.82 -2.37
N ASN A 76 18.83 16.76 -3.13
CA ASN A 76 19.50 17.93 -2.57
C ASN A 76 18.48 18.96 -2.07
N ASP A 77 17.34 19.08 -2.75
CA ASP A 77 16.23 19.92 -2.32
C ASP A 77 15.65 19.44 -0.99
N LEU A 78 15.43 18.12 -0.84
CA LEU A 78 15.00 17.53 0.43
C LEU A 78 15.95 17.82 1.59
N LYS A 79 17.26 17.69 1.35
CA LYS A 79 18.29 18.04 2.34
C LYS A 79 18.25 19.51 2.71
N THR A 80 18.02 20.39 1.73
CA THR A 80 17.93 21.84 1.96
C THR A 80 16.69 22.22 2.77
N LEU A 81 15.59 21.49 2.58
CA LEU A 81 14.34 21.66 3.31
C LEU A 81 14.33 20.95 4.68
N ASP A 82 15.39 20.20 5.03
CA ASP A 82 15.46 19.32 6.21
C ASP A 82 14.28 18.32 6.31
N ILE A 83 13.85 17.80 5.15
CA ILE A 83 12.78 16.80 5.06
C ILE A 83 13.41 15.42 4.94
N LYS A 84 13.12 14.55 5.91
CA LYS A 84 13.61 13.17 5.92
C LYS A 84 12.68 12.26 5.13
N LEU A 85 13.26 11.25 4.47
CA LEU A 85 12.49 10.35 3.62
C LEU A 85 11.98 9.12 4.38
N LYS A 86 10.81 8.69 3.94
CA LYS A 86 10.27 7.36 4.17
C LYS A 86 10.09 6.68 2.81
N PHE A 87 10.49 5.42 2.73
CA PHE A 87 10.28 4.57 1.55
C PHE A 87 9.69 3.23 1.93
N ASP A 88 9.14 2.55 0.93
CA ASP A 88 8.85 1.12 0.99
C ASP A 88 10.10 0.28 0.77
N ILE A 89 10.13 -0.86 1.45
CA ILE A 89 10.74 -2.06 0.91
C ILE A 89 9.65 -3.10 0.65
N VAL A 90 9.47 -3.41 -0.63
CA VAL A 90 8.66 -4.53 -1.11
C VAL A 90 9.48 -5.80 -0.92
N LEU A 91 9.37 -6.40 0.27
CA LEU A 91 10.13 -7.60 0.64
C LEU A 91 9.55 -8.86 0.02
N ASN A 92 8.21 -8.94 -0.08
CA ASN A 92 7.53 -10.18 -0.44
C ASN A 92 7.78 -10.61 -1.88
N HIS A 93 7.96 -9.67 -2.81
CA HIS A 93 7.98 -9.97 -4.24
C HIS A 93 8.82 -8.97 -5.05
N LEU A 94 9.23 -9.37 -6.24
CA LEU A 94 9.85 -8.51 -7.26
C LEU A 94 9.14 -8.67 -8.61
N SER A 95 9.30 -7.69 -9.49
CA SER A 95 8.78 -7.76 -10.85
C SER A 95 9.42 -8.93 -11.62
N VAL A 96 8.66 -9.55 -12.52
CA VAL A 96 9.19 -10.38 -13.62
C VAL A 96 10.31 -9.67 -14.39
N GLY A 97 10.24 -8.35 -14.49
CA GLY A 97 11.23 -7.49 -15.12
C GLY A 97 12.55 -7.34 -14.34
N SER A 98 12.61 -7.80 -13.09
CA SER A 98 13.81 -7.73 -12.24
C SER A 98 14.98 -8.51 -12.85
N PRO A 99 16.24 -8.07 -12.63
CA PRO A 99 17.42 -8.79 -13.09
C PRO A 99 17.45 -10.26 -12.65
N GLN A 100 17.01 -10.54 -11.43
CA GLN A 100 16.97 -11.88 -10.83
C GLN A 100 15.99 -12.78 -11.58
N PHE A 101 14.75 -12.31 -11.82
CA PHE A 101 13.74 -13.12 -12.49
C PHE A 101 14.03 -13.25 -14.00
N LYS A 102 14.60 -12.22 -14.64
CA LYS A 102 15.08 -12.31 -16.03
C LYS A 102 16.17 -13.35 -16.21
N ASP A 103 17.13 -13.43 -15.28
CA ASP A 103 18.17 -14.46 -15.32
C ASP A 103 17.56 -15.87 -15.16
N LEU A 104 16.58 -16.02 -14.27
CA LEU A 104 15.80 -17.26 -14.11
C LEU A 104 15.08 -17.64 -15.41
N LEU A 105 14.37 -16.72 -16.06
CA LEU A 105 13.71 -16.97 -17.34
C LEU A 105 14.68 -17.31 -18.48
N GLN A 106 15.93 -16.84 -18.41
CA GLN A 106 16.94 -17.10 -19.46
C GLN A 106 17.73 -18.39 -19.25
N LYS A 107 17.92 -18.82 -18.00
CA LYS A 107 18.78 -19.96 -17.66
C LYS A 107 18.03 -21.15 -17.05
N GLY A 108 16.76 -20.97 -16.70
CA GLY A 108 15.95 -21.98 -16.02
C GLY A 108 16.65 -22.50 -14.76
N ASP A 109 16.72 -23.83 -14.63
CA ASP A 109 17.39 -24.51 -13.51
C ASP A 109 18.88 -24.21 -13.35
N LYS A 110 19.53 -23.63 -14.38
CA LYS A 110 20.94 -23.23 -14.33
C LYS A 110 21.13 -21.81 -13.79
N SER A 111 20.05 -21.08 -13.50
CA SER A 111 20.13 -19.75 -12.89
C SER A 111 20.62 -19.85 -11.45
N ILE A 112 21.47 -18.91 -11.04
CA ILE A 112 21.83 -18.75 -9.62
C ILE A 112 20.63 -18.30 -8.78
N PHE A 113 19.59 -17.77 -9.43
CA PHE A 113 18.36 -17.30 -8.80
C PHE A 113 17.23 -18.33 -8.84
N LYS A 114 17.51 -19.61 -9.18
CA LYS A 114 16.51 -20.69 -9.16
C LYS A 114 15.72 -20.69 -7.84
N ASP A 115 16.43 -20.66 -6.71
CA ASP A 115 15.84 -20.68 -5.37
C ASP A 115 15.54 -19.27 -4.83
N PHE A 116 15.73 -18.20 -5.61
CA PHE A 116 15.40 -16.83 -5.18
C PHE A 116 13.88 -16.60 -5.16
N PHE A 117 13.16 -17.28 -6.05
CA PHE A 117 11.70 -17.25 -6.16
C PHE A 117 11.11 -18.60 -5.79
N ILE A 118 9.80 -18.66 -5.62
CA ILE A 118 9.12 -19.89 -5.18
C ILE A 118 8.47 -20.56 -6.38
N ASN A 119 9.04 -21.68 -6.82
CA ASN A 119 8.35 -22.58 -7.75
C ASN A 119 7.20 -23.25 -7.00
N TRP A 120 5.97 -23.06 -7.50
CA TRP A 120 4.75 -23.55 -6.85
C TRP A 120 4.73 -25.08 -6.77
N ASN A 121 5.11 -25.75 -7.85
CA ASN A 121 5.09 -27.21 -7.89
C ASN A 121 6.13 -27.82 -6.95
N GLU A 122 7.33 -27.25 -6.91
CA GLU A 122 8.37 -27.68 -5.96
C GLU A 122 7.93 -27.44 -4.50
N PHE A 123 7.30 -26.30 -4.21
CA PHE A 123 6.80 -25.99 -2.86
C PHE A 123 5.74 -27.00 -2.37
N TRP A 124 4.87 -27.47 -3.26
CA TRP A 124 3.78 -28.39 -2.93
C TRP A 124 4.10 -29.86 -3.24
N GLU A 125 5.36 -30.20 -3.54
CA GLU A 125 5.76 -31.57 -3.83
C GLU A 125 5.41 -32.50 -2.65
N GLY A 126 4.66 -33.56 -2.95
CA GLY A 126 4.19 -34.52 -1.93
C GLY A 126 2.96 -34.10 -1.11
N TYR A 127 2.40 -32.91 -1.36
CA TYR A 127 1.25 -32.35 -0.61
C TYR A 127 0.04 -32.03 -1.49
N GLY A 128 0.00 -32.58 -2.70
CA GLY A 128 -1.05 -32.33 -3.68
C GLY A 128 -0.93 -33.22 -4.91
N VAL A 129 -1.84 -33.03 -5.87
CA VAL A 129 -1.89 -33.79 -7.13
C VAL A 129 -1.83 -32.82 -8.30
N LYS A 130 -1.01 -33.14 -9.32
CA LYS A 130 -0.94 -32.36 -10.55
C LYS A 130 -2.24 -32.45 -11.35
N ASN A 131 -2.74 -31.30 -11.80
CA ASN A 131 -3.86 -31.22 -12.73
C ASN A 131 -3.39 -31.37 -14.20
N GLU A 132 -4.32 -31.20 -15.14
CA GLU A 132 -4.07 -31.30 -16.59
C GLU A 132 -3.09 -30.23 -17.12
N ASP A 133 -2.93 -29.11 -16.40
CA ASP A 133 -2.02 -28.01 -16.74
C ASP A 133 -0.61 -28.15 -16.14
N ASP A 134 -0.30 -29.32 -15.58
CA ASP A 134 0.92 -29.64 -14.82
C ASP A 134 1.10 -28.79 -13.54
N ILE A 135 0.01 -28.29 -12.95
CA ILE A 135 0.03 -27.52 -11.70
C ILE A 135 -0.37 -28.42 -10.54
N VAL A 136 0.44 -28.46 -9.48
CA VAL A 136 0.08 -29.16 -8.23
C VAL A 136 -1.10 -28.43 -7.56
N ILE A 137 -2.21 -29.14 -7.40
CA ILE A 137 -3.35 -28.68 -6.59
C ILE A 137 -3.15 -29.21 -5.16
N PRO A 138 -2.94 -28.33 -4.16
CA PRO A 138 -2.74 -28.76 -2.79
C PRO A 138 -3.95 -29.53 -2.26
N GLU A 139 -3.72 -30.50 -1.37
CA GLU A 139 -4.81 -31.19 -0.70
C GLU A 139 -5.75 -30.21 0.03
N PRO A 140 -7.06 -30.51 0.15
CA PRO A 140 -8.03 -29.60 0.76
C PRO A 140 -7.66 -29.12 2.17
N GLN A 141 -7.00 -29.97 2.97
CA GLN A 141 -6.53 -29.62 4.32
C GLN A 141 -5.50 -28.49 4.36
N PHE A 142 -4.75 -28.29 3.28
CA PHE A 142 -3.79 -27.20 3.13
C PHE A 142 -4.42 -26.03 2.40
N LEU A 143 -5.11 -26.30 1.28
CA LEU A 143 -5.72 -25.26 0.44
C LEU A 143 -6.73 -24.40 1.22
N ASN A 144 -7.55 -25.01 2.09
CA ASN A 144 -8.56 -24.31 2.88
C ASN A 144 -7.98 -23.39 3.96
N LYS A 145 -6.69 -23.53 4.29
CA LYS A 145 -6.01 -22.64 5.25
C LYS A 145 -5.40 -21.42 4.58
N LEU A 146 -5.09 -21.49 3.28
CA LEU A 146 -4.38 -20.42 2.58
C LEU A 146 -5.19 -19.13 2.60
N PHE A 147 -4.51 -18.05 2.98
CA PHE A 147 -5.07 -16.70 2.91
C PHE A 147 -4.93 -16.14 1.50
N MET A 148 -6.05 -16.06 0.77
CA MET A 148 -6.06 -15.72 -0.65
C MET A 148 -6.32 -14.23 -0.89
N ARG A 149 -5.59 -13.65 -1.85
CA ARG A 149 -5.71 -12.23 -2.25
C ARG A 149 -6.31 -12.02 -3.64
N LYS A 150 -6.56 -13.12 -4.37
CA LYS A 150 -7.23 -13.18 -5.67
C LYS A 150 -7.97 -14.52 -5.80
N SER A 151 -8.87 -14.61 -6.77
CA SER A 151 -9.54 -15.86 -7.13
C SER A 151 -8.57 -16.85 -7.78
N GLY A 152 -8.78 -18.14 -7.54
CA GLY A 152 -7.88 -19.20 -8.02
C GLY A 152 -6.54 -19.22 -7.28
N LEU A 153 -5.64 -20.13 -7.67
CA LEU A 153 -4.33 -20.29 -7.02
C LEU A 153 -3.43 -19.05 -7.20
N PRO A 154 -2.55 -18.72 -6.24
CA PRO A 154 -1.67 -17.57 -6.31
C PRO A 154 -0.45 -17.89 -7.18
N ILE A 155 -0.66 -18.13 -8.47
CA ILE A 155 0.38 -18.54 -9.42
C ILE A 155 0.38 -17.67 -10.66
N LEU A 156 1.56 -17.56 -11.28
CA LEU A 156 1.77 -17.15 -12.66
C LEU A 156 2.59 -18.24 -13.37
N LYS A 157 2.06 -18.82 -14.45
CA LYS A 157 2.82 -19.73 -15.31
C LYS A 157 3.74 -18.93 -16.21
N VAL A 158 5.03 -19.21 -16.16
CA VAL A 158 6.04 -18.57 -17.00
C VAL A 158 6.75 -19.60 -17.86
N ARG A 159 7.14 -19.21 -19.07
CA ARG A 159 7.78 -20.11 -20.03
C ARG A 159 9.30 -20.05 -19.90
N PHE A 160 9.92 -21.21 -19.82
CA PHE A 160 11.38 -21.39 -19.70
C PHE A 160 12.03 -21.63 -21.08
N PRO A 161 13.36 -21.49 -21.21
CA PRO A 161 14.07 -21.60 -22.49
C PRO A 161 13.97 -22.99 -23.14
N ASP A 162 13.73 -24.02 -22.34
CA ASP A 162 13.51 -25.40 -22.81
C ASP A 162 12.09 -25.63 -23.36
N GLY A 163 11.23 -24.60 -23.32
CA GLY A 163 9.85 -24.64 -23.77
C GLY A 163 8.85 -25.11 -22.71
N SER A 164 9.31 -25.50 -21.52
CA SER A 164 8.43 -25.85 -20.40
C SER A 164 7.73 -24.63 -19.82
N GLU A 165 6.54 -24.82 -19.27
CA GLU A 165 5.86 -23.82 -18.45
C GLU A 165 6.01 -24.17 -16.98
N GLN A 166 6.49 -23.22 -16.19
CA GLN A 166 6.73 -23.39 -14.76
C GLN A 166 5.79 -22.48 -13.97
N PRO A 167 4.99 -23.01 -13.03
CA PRO A 167 4.17 -22.18 -12.16
C PRO A 167 5.02 -21.60 -11.02
N TYR A 168 5.10 -20.27 -10.96
CA TYR A 168 5.75 -19.58 -9.85
C TYR A 168 4.72 -18.88 -8.97
N TRP A 169 5.01 -18.81 -7.67
CA TRP A 169 4.15 -18.15 -6.71
C TRP A 169 4.03 -16.64 -7.03
N ASN A 170 2.79 -16.17 -7.13
CA ASN A 170 2.42 -14.79 -7.38
C ASN A 170 1.16 -14.50 -6.57
N THR A 171 1.34 -13.91 -5.38
CA THR A 171 0.25 -13.61 -4.43
C THR A 171 -0.67 -12.49 -4.94
N PHE A 172 -0.10 -11.53 -5.68
CA PHE A 172 -0.76 -10.28 -6.04
C PHE A 172 -1.01 -10.17 -7.56
N TYR A 173 -0.70 -9.01 -8.15
CA TYR A 173 -1.02 -8.68 -9.54
C TYR A 173 -0.13 -9.45 -10.53
N GLN A 174 -0.74 -9.75 -11.68
CA GLN A 174 -0.10 -10.35 -12.85
C GLN A 174 -0.79 -9.89 -14.12
N GLN A 175 -0.05 -9.89 -15.22
CA GLN A 175 -0.56 -9.64 -16.56
C GLN A 175 0.22 -10.49 -17.56
N ILE A 176 -0.52 -11.16 -18.44
CA ILE A 176 0.04 -11.89 -19.58
C ILE A 176 -0.40 -11.15 -20.84
N THR A 177 0.57 -10.75 -21.66
CA THR A 177 0.31 -10.07 -22.93
C THR A 177 0.79 -10.95 -24.07
N TYR A 178 -0.09 -11.23 -25.02
CA TYR A 178 0.26 -11.90 -26.26
C TYR A 178 0.74 -10.86 -27.27
N ASN A 179 1.98 -10.98 -27.74
CA ASN A 179 2.52 -10.02 -28.70
C ASN A 179 2.17 -10.44 -30.15
N PRO A 180 1.96 -9.47 -31.06
CA PRO A 180 1.70 -9.76 -32.47
C PRO A 180 2.78 -10.66 -33.08
N ILE A 181 2.36 -11.58 -33.93
CA ILE A 181 3.27 -12.39 -34.74
C ILE A 181 3.46 -11.76 -36.12
N PHE A 182 4.56 -12.11 -36.78
CA PHE A 182 4.88 -11.72 -38.15
C PHE A 182 5.09 -12.96 -39.01
N GLU A 183 5.04 -12.82 -40.34
CA GLU A 183 5.26 -13.95 -41.26
C GLU A 183 6.62 -14.63 -41.06
N THR A 184 7.62 -13.87 -40.60
CA THR A 184 8.95 -14.37 -40.22
C THR A 184 8.92 -15.35 -39.06
N ASP A 185 7.91 -15.26 -38.19
CA ASP A 185 7.75 -16.16 -37.05
C ASP A 185 7.26 -17.55 -37.50
N LEU A 186 6.53 -17.62 -38.63
CA LEU A 186 6.01 -18.87 -39.21
C LEU A 186 6.99 -19.58 -40.15
N LYS A 187 8.22 -19.06 -40.33
CA LYS A 187 9.18 -19.55 -41.34
C LYS A 187 9.58 -21.02 -41.20
N ASN A 188 9.46 -21.58 -39.99
CA ASN A 188 9.86 -22.95 -39.68
C ASN A 188 8.70 -23.96 -39.84
N ILE A 189 7.47 -23.50 -40.08
CA ILE A 189 6.34 -24.40 -40.33
C ILE A 189 6.38 -24.85 -41.79
N GLN A 190 6.53 -26.15 -42.00
CA GLN A 190 6.55 -26.74 -43.34
C GLN A 190 5.15 -26.73 -43.97
N GLY A 191 5.07 -26.49 -45.27
CA GLY A 191 3.81 -26.56 -46.02
C GLY A 191 2.99 -25.27 -46.07
N LEU A 192 3.45 -24.17 -45.47
CA LEU A 192 2.78 -22.86 -45.58
C LEU A 192 3.23 -22.07 -46.82
N THR A 193 2.29 -21.71 -47.68
CA THR A 193 2.52 -20.71 -48.74
C THR A 193 2.58 -19.31 -48.13
N ASP A 194 3.16 -18.34 -48.85
CA ASP A 194 3.20 -16.95 -48.35
C ASP A 194 1.80 -16.38 -48.13
N SER A 195 0.84 -16.71 -49.01
CA SER A 195 -0.58 -16.36 -48.83
C SER A 195 -1.17 -16.95 -47.53
N SER A 196 -0.89 -18.21 -47.24
CA SER A 196 -1.32 -18.88 -46.00
C SER A 196 -0.72 -18.21 -44.76
N LYS A 197 0.56 -17.81 -44.80
CA LYS A 197 1.22 -17.11 -43.69
C LYS A 197 0.55 -15.76 -43.41
N THR A 198 0.27 -14.97 -44.45
CA THR A 198 -0.42 -13.68 -44.30
C THR A 198 -1.80 -13.85 -43.66
N GLN A 199 -2.55 -14.88 -44.07
CA GLN A 199 -3.87 -15.18 -43.50
C GLN A 199 -3.80 -15.58 -42.02
N ILE A 200 -2.87 -16.47 -41.66
CA ILE A 200 -2.66 -16.92 -40.28
C ILE A 200 -2.26 -15.75 -39.38
N VAL A 201 -1.27 -14.95 -39.81
CA VAL A 201 -0.81 -13.76 -39.08
C VAL A 201 -1.97 -12.79 -38.84
N LYS A 202 -2.78 -12.51 -39.87
CA LYS A 202 -3.93 -11.62 -39.76
C LYS A 202 -4.97 -12.14 -38.77
N LYS A 203 -5.31 -13.44 -38.85
CA LYS A 203 -6.28 -14.07 -37.92
C LYS A 203 -5.80 -14.00 -36.47
N ILE A 204 -4.55 -14.34 -36.22
CA ILE A 204 -3.97 -14.36 -34.87
C ILE A 204 -3.87 -12.96 -34.31
N ASN A 205 -3.31 -12.01 -35.06
CA ASN A 205 -3.17 -10.65 -34.57
C ASN A 205 -4.54 -10.00 -34.33
N HIS A 206 -5.55 -10.32 -35.15
CA HIS A 206 -6.93 -9.91 -34.87
C HIS A 206 -7.47 -10.54 -33.58
N ALA A 207 -7.23 -11.83 -33.34
CA ALA A 207 -7.64 -12.48 -32.11
C ALA A 207 -6.95 -11.88 -30.87
N ILE A 208 -5.64 -11.58 -30.97
CA ILE A 208 -4.88 -10.88 -29.92
C ILE A 208 -5.49 -9.49 -29.66
N GLU A 209 -5.73 -8.70 -30.69
CA GLU A 209 -6.34 -7.35 -30.57
C GLU A 209 -7.74 -7.39 -29.94
N GLN A 210 -8.53 -8.42 -30.23
CA GLN A 210 -9.88 -8.59 -29.69
C GLN A 210 -9.92 -9.39 -28.37
N SER A 211 -8.77 -9.77 -27.81
CA SER A 211 -8.67 -10.62 -26.61
C SER A 211 -9.47 -11.93 -26.73
N ILE A 212 -9.52 -12.51 -27.93
CA ILE A 212 -10.16 -13.79 -28.21
C ILE A 212 -9.22 -14.91 -27.75
N ASP A 213 -9.77 -15.93 -27.08
CA ASP A 213 -9.03 -17.12 -26.72
C ASP A 213 -8.40 -17.78 -27.95
N LEU A 214 -7.07 -17.90 -27.95
CA LEU A 214 -6.30 -18.50 -29.05
C LEU A 214 -6.69 -19.96 -29.29
N CYS A 215 -7.12 -20.67 -28.23
CA CYS A 215 -7.62 -22.04 -28.34
C CYS A 215 -8.99 -22.11 -29.01
N ALA A 216 -9.78 -21.03 -28.97
CA ALA A 216 -11.09 -20.92 -29.62
C ALA A 216 -11.02 -20.49 -31.09
N ILE A 217 -9.84 -20.10 -31.61
CA ILE A 217 -9.67 -19.73 -33.02
C ILE A 217 -9.93 -20.94 -33.92
N ASP A 218 -10.79 -20.74 -34.92
CA ASP A 218 -10.96 -21.64 -36.05
C ASP A 218 -9.89 -21.35 -37.12
N PHE A 219 -8.96 -22.30 -37.22
CA PHE A 219 -7.87 -22.26 -38.20
C PHE A 219 -8.29 -22.81 -39.57
N GLU A 220 -9.55 -23.24 -39.75
CA GLU A 220 -10.11 -23.75 -41.01
C GLU A 220 -9.19 -24.81 -41.62
N ASP A 221 -8.68 -24.57 -42.83
CA ASP A 221 -7.78 -25.45 -43.59
C ASP A 221 -6.43 -25.71 -42.89
N PHE A 222 -6.09 -24.94 -41.85
CA PHE A 222 -4.83 -25.05 -41.10
C PHE A 222 -5.00 -25.68 -39.72
N THR A 223 -6.14 -26.34 -39.46
CA THR A 223 -6.43 -26.98 -38.16
C THR A 223 -5.36 -28.00 -37.75
N ASN A 224 -4.74 -28.69 -38.72
CA ASN A 224 -3.62 -29.61 -38.48
C ASN A 224 -2.33 -28.91 -38.00
N LEU A 225 -2.18 -27.61 -38.25
CA LEU A 225 -1.03 -26.79 -37.84
C LEU A 225 -1.31 -25.96 -36.58
N LYS A 226 -2.54 -26.04 -36.03
CA LYS A 226 -2.99 -25.24 -34.89
C LYS A 226 -2.02 -25.31 -33.71
N THR A 227 -1.55 -26.50 -33.35
CA THR A 227 -0.64 -26.68 -32.21
C THR A 227 0.69 -25.96 -32.40
N GLU A 228 1.31 -26.08 -33.59
CA GLU A 228 2.58 -25.40 -33.90
C GLU A 228 2.42 -23.88 -33.95
N ILE A 229 1.32 -23.41 -34.54
CA ILE A 229 1.00 -21.99 -34.63
C ILE A 229 0.74 -21.40 -33.25
N VAL A 230 -0.08 -22.06 -32.42
CA VAL A 230 -0.32 -21.64 -31.03
C VAL A 230 1.02 -21.59 -30.30
N GLN A 231 1.88 -22.61 -30.39
CA GLN A 231 3.20 -22.58 -29.77
C GLN A 231 4.07 -21.36 -30.18
N ILE A 232 3.96 -20.87 -31.41
CA ILE A 232 4.68 -19.64 -31.84
C ILE A 232 4.13 -18.41 -31.12
N VAL A 233 2.80 -18.29 -31.01
CA VAL A 233 2.17 -17.18 -30.29
C VAL A 233 2.51 -17.22 -28.79
N GLU A 234 2.47 -18.43 -28.23
CA GLU A 234 2.86 -18.75 -26.85
C GLU A 234 4.31 -18.36 -26.55
N ASN A 235 5.24 -18.58 -27.48
CA ASN A 235 6.64 -18.17 -27.38
C ASN A 235 6.82 -16.64 -27.39
N LYS A 236 5.81 -15.88 -27.81
CA LYS A 236 5.82 -14.41 -27.84
C LYS A 236 4.99 -13.79 -26.72
N ARG A 237 4.64 -14.54 -25.68
CA ARG A 237 4.06 -13.95 -24.46
C ARG A 237 5.08 -13.06 -23.75
N SER A 238 4.62 -11.92 -23.27
CA SER A 238 5.32 -11.14 -22.24
C SER A 238 4.53 -11.21 -20.94
N TYR A 239 5.27 -11.20 -19.84
CA TYR A 239 4.72 -11.35 -18.51
C TYR A 239 5.08 -10.11 -17.69
N LEU A 240 4.11 -9.61 -16.94
CA LEU A 240 4.34 -8.75 -15.81
C LEU A 240 3.75 -9.43 -14.58
N GLY A 241 4.39 -9.29 -13.43
CA GLY A 241 3.91 -9.94 -12.22
C GLY A 241 4.78 -9.67 -11.02
N GLN A 242 4.13 -9.66 -9.86
CA GLN A 242 4.75 -9.55 -8.54
C GLN A 242 5.15 -10.95 -8.06
N MET A 243 6.35 -11.41 -8.44
CA MET A 243 6.83 -12.77 -8.18
C MET A 243 7.34 -12.90 -6.75
N ASP A 244 6.71 -13.77 -5.96
CA ASP A 244 7.06 -13.94 -4.56
C ASP A 244 8.47 -14.50 -4.39
N VAL A 245 9.26 -13.87 -3.53
CA VAL A 245 10.62 -14.30 -3.21
C VAL A 245 10.61 -15.41 -2.15
N ASN A 246 11.61 -16.27 -2.20
CA ASN A 246 11.84 -17.32 -1.23
C ASN A 246 12.71 -16.80 -0.08
N ALA A 247 12.09 -16.42 1.03
CA ALA A 247 12.80 -15.92 2.21
C ALA A 247 13.68 -16.97 2.92
N SER A 248 13.66 -18.24 2.48
CA SER A 248 14.65 -19.25 2.92
C SER A 248 15.99 -19.13 2.16
N SER A 249 16.01 -18.42 1.03
CA SER A 249 17.20 -18.25 0.20
C SER A 249 18.16 -17.21 0.80
N PRO A 250 19.46 -17.52 0.98
CA PRO A 250 20.45 -16.54 1.41
C PRO A 250 20.55 -15.32 0.50
N LEU A 251 20.42 -15.52 -0.83
CA LEU A 251 20.50 -14.45 -1.83
C LEU A 251 19.40 -13.38 -1.65
N VAL A 252 18.22 -13.78 -1.17
CA VAL A 252 17.13 -12.83 -0.86
C VAL A 252 17.52 -11.91 0.29
N TRP A 253 18.22 -12.43 1.30
CA TRP A 253 18.68 -11.63 2.43
C TRP A 253 19.88 -10.75 2.08
N GLU A 254 20.80 -11.22 1.22
CA GLU A 254 21.85 -10.37 0.65
C GLU A 254 21.24 -9.20 -0.13
N PHE A 255 20.23 -9.46 -0.95
CA PHE A 255 19.48 -8.43 -1.65
C PHE A 255 18.82 -7.42 -0.68
N TYR A 256 18.26 -7.89 0.44
CA TYR A 256 17.72 -6.98 1.46
C TYR A 256 18.80 -6.13 2.13
N GLU A 257 19.97 -6.69 2.45
CA GLU A 257 21.10 -5.92 3.01
C GLU A 257 21.55 -4.81 2.07
N GLU A 258 21.76 -5.12 0.78
CA GLU A 258 22.13 -4.14 -0.25
C GLU A 258 21.05 -3.07 -0.45
N THR A 259 19.78 -3.49 -0.46
CA THR A 259 18.63 -2.59 -0.65
C THR A 259 18.52 -1.60 0.51
N LEU A 260 18.57 -2.06 1.76
CA LEU A 260 18.47 -1.18 2.93
C LEU A 260 19.61 -0.16 2.96
N GLN A 261 20.83 -0.58 2.61
CA GLN A 261 21.97 0.34 2.48
C GLN A 261 21.73 1.39 1.38
N LYS A 262 21.22 0.97 0.21
CA LYS A 262 20.90 1.88 -0.89
C LYS A 262 19.82 2.90 -0.50
N LEU A 263 18.72 2.44 0.13
CA LEU A 263 17.66 3.32 0.59
C LEU A 263 18.15 4.33 1.63
N SER A 264 18.96 3.89 2.60
CA SER A 264 19.62 4.78 3.56
C SER A 264 20.49 5.84 2.86
N SER A 265 21.22 5.46 1.80
CA SER A 265 22.04 6.39 1.01
C SER A 265 21.24 7.49 0.28
N TYR A 266 19.95 7.26 0.01
CA TYR A 266 19.04 8.27 -0.53
C TYR A 266 18.51 9.25 0.53
N GLY A 267 18.82 9.05 1.82
CA GLY A 267 18.32 9.87 2.92
C GLY A 267 17.09 9.29 3.62
N CYS A 268 16.78 8.00 3.39
CA CYS A 268 15.71 7.30 4.08
C CYS A 268 15.99 7.18 5.57
N THR A 269 14.96 7.38 6.39
CA THR A 269 15.04 7.23 7.86
C THR A 269 13.95 6.30 8.39
N ILE A 270 12.84 6.15 7.65
CA ILE A 270 11.73 5.26 8.00
C ILE A 270 11.50 4.32 6.82
N LEU A 271 11.45 3.02 7.09
CA LEU A 271 11.27 1.98 6.10
C LEU A 271 9.94 1.27 6.36
N ARG A 272 8.99 1.44 5.45
CA ARG A 272 7.73 0.68 5.45
C ARG A 272 8.01 -0.72 4.94
N LEU A 273 7.64 -1.75 5.70
CA LEU A 273 7.71 -3.14 5.23
C LEU A 273 6.39 -3.48 4.55
N ASP A 274 6.37 -3.39 3.22
CA ASP A 274 5.18 -3.70 2.43
C ASP A 274 4.87 -5.19 2.45
N ALA A 275 3.60 -5.55 2.65
CA ALA A 275 3.07 -6.91 2.59
C ALA A 275 3.90 -7.93 3.39
N PHE A 276 4.54 -7.52 4.49
CA PHE A 276 5.51 -8.35 5.21
C PHE A 276 4.88 -9.62 5.80
N ALA A 277 3.60 -9.56 6.18
CA ALA A 277 2.85 -10.71 6.69
C ALA A 277 2.81 -11.90 5.71
N TYR A 278 3.01 -11.68 4.40
CA TYR A 278 2.96 -12.71 3.37
C TYR A 278 4.32 -13.35 3.06
N LEU A 279 5.41 -12.79 3.60
CA LEU A 279 6.77 -13.19 3.23
C LEU A 279 7.07 -14.64 3.62
N HIS A 280 6.67 -15.05 4.82
CA HIS A 280 6.90 -16.41 5.31
C HIS A 280 5.84 -17.37 4.74
N LYS A 281 6.31 -18.36 3.99
CA LYS A 281 5.47 -19.40 3.38
C LYS A 281 5.91 -20.78 3.86
N GLN A 282 4.94 -21.56 4.33
CA GLN A 282 5.16 -22.92 4.81
C GLN A 282 3.93 -23.79 4.52
N VAL A 283 4.16 -25.02 4.07
CA VAL A 283 3.10 -26.02 3.87
C VAL A 283 2.35 -26.24 5.19
N GLY A 284 1.02 -26.22 5.13
CA GLY A 284 0.16 -26.45 6.30
C GLY A 284 -0.23 -25.19 7.09
N GLU A 285 0.39 -24.05 6.80
CA GLU A 285 0.10 -22.74 7.39
C GLU A 285 -0.80 -21.89 6.49
N SER A 286 -1.33 -20.79 7.03
CA SER A 286 -2.17 -19.86 6.26
C SER A 286 -1.40 -19.01 5.25
N ASN A 287 -0.09 -18.86 5.47
CA ASN A 287 0.79 -17.95 4.74
C ASN A 287 0.39 -16.47 4.86
N PHE A 288 -0.21 -16.14 6.01
CA PHE A 288 -0.42 -14.80 6.50
C PHE A 288 -0.01 -14.73 7.97
N PHE A 289 1.09 -14.01 8.24
CA PHE A 289 1.69 -13.84 9.56
C PHE A 289 1.94 -15.18 10.28
N ASN A 290 2.54 -16.16 9.59
CA ASN A 290 2.86 -17.46 10.17
C ASN A 290 3.78 -17.30 11.40
N LYS A 291 3.44 -17.95 12.52
CA LYS A 291 4.23 -17.91 13.75
C LYS A 291 4.92 -19.26 13.98
N PRO A 292 6.21 -19.30 14.39
CA PRO A 292 7.07 -18.16 14.73
C PRO A 292 7.81 -17.52 13.54
N GLY A 293 7.77 -18.10 12.34
CA GLY A 293 8.66 -17.72 11.23
C GLY A 293 8.61 -16.25 10.79
N THR A 294 7.44 -15.61 10.78
CA THR A 294 7.32 -14.17 10.51
C THR A 294 8.06 -13.33 11.56
N TRP A 295 8.07 -13.74 12.84
CA TRP A 295 8.83 -13.04 13.89
C TRP A 295 10.34 -13.16 13.69
N GLU A 296 10.81 -14.34 13.29
CA GLU A 296 12.22 -14.59 13.02
C GLU A 296 12.72 -13.72 11.86
N TYR A 297 11.93 -13.62 10.79
CA TYR A 297 12.22 -12.73 9.67
C TYR A 297 12.17 -11.25 10.07
N LEU A 298 11.23 -10.86 10.93
CA LEU A 298 11.08 -9.48 11.38
C LEU A 298 12.26 -9.04 12.25
N GLU A 299 12.78 -9.94 13.09
CA GLU A 299 13.98 -9.67 13.89
C GLU A 299 15.23 -9.62 13.01
N ARG A 300 15.34 -10.50 11.99
CA ARG A 300 16.45 -10.47 11.03
C ARG A 300 16.49 -9.16 10.25
N ILE A 301 15.37 -8.71 9.69
CA ILE A 301 15.31 -7.44 8.95
C ILE A 301 15.54 -6.23 9.88
N LYS A 302 15.10 -6.29 11.14
CA LYS A 302 15.39 -5.27 12.16
C LYS A 302 16.88 -5.13 12.43
N ASN A 303 17.61 -6.23 12.54
CA ASN A 303 19.06 -6.19 12.69
C ASN A 303 19.75 -5.53 11.48
N ILE A 304 19.27 -5.77 10.26
CA ILE A 304 19.78 -5.12 9.04
C ILE A 304 19.44 -3.61 9.05
N ALA A 305 18.21 -3.25 9.43
CA ALA A 305 17.76 -1.87 9.50
C ALA A 305 18.54 -1.05 10.53
N GLN A 306 18.86 -1.64 11.69
CA GLN A 306 19.67 -1.00 12.73
C GLN A 306 21.09 -0.66 12.26
N LYS A 307 21.73 -1.53 11.45
CA LYS A 307 23.04 -1.23 10.85
C LYS A 307 23.01 0.02 9.95
N ASN A 308 21.83 0.34 9.40
CA ASN A 308 21.61 1.44 8.45
C ASN A 308 20.88 2.64 9.07
N ASN A 309 20.68 2.66 10.40
CA ASN A 309 19.92 3.68 11.15
C ASN A 309 18.49 3.89 10.62
N LEU A 310 17.84 2.81 10.17
CA LEU A 310 16.47 2.84 9.65
C LEU A 310 15.47 2.42 10.73
N MET A 311 14.42 3.22 10.91
CA MET A 311 13.24 2.76 11.64
C MET A 311 12.41 1.83 10.76
N LEU A 312 11.94 0.71 11.32
CA LEU A 312 10.99 -0.16 10.65
C LEU A 312 9.55 0.19 11.02
N LEU A 313 8.69 0.21 10.01
CA LEU A 313 7.24 0.37 10.12
C LEU A 313 6.55 -0.75 9.33
N PRO A 314 6.28 -1.91 9.96
CA PRO A 314 5.57 -2.99 9.30
C PRO A 314 4.15 -2.56 8.92
N GLU A 315 3.76 -2.78 7.67
CA GLU A 315 2.35 -2.65 7.29
C GLU A 315 1.62 -3.96 7.55
N ILE A 316 0.61 -3.89 8.42
CA ILE A 316 -0.19 -5.05 8.83
C ILE A 316 -1.63 -4.57 9.02
N HIS A 317 -2.50 -4.98 8.10
CA HIS A 317 -3.94 -4.85 8.26
C HIS A 317 -4.50 -6.08 8.98
N ALA A 318 -5.10 -5.86 10.15
CA ALA A 318 -5.70 -6.92 10.95
C ALA A 318 -6.84 -6.36 11.79
N GLU A 319 -7.87 -7.19 11.99
CA GLU A 319 -8.97 -6.90 12.91
C GLU A 319 -8.43 -6.55 14.30
N TYR A 320 -8.92 -5.48 14.92
CA TYR A 320 -8.51 -5.03 16.25
C TYR A 320 -8.61 -6.16 17.28
N GLY A 321 -9.69 -6.94 17.25
CA GLY A 321 -9.90 -8.07 18.17
C GLY A 321 -8.87 -9.21 18.03
N LEU A 322 -8.05 -9.23 16.98
CA LEU A 322 -6.92 -10.16 16.89
C LEU A 322 -5.77 -9.79 17.85
N HIS A 323 -5.72 -8.52 18.30
CA HIS A 323 -4.64 -7.96 19.13
C HIS A 323 -3.23 -8.08 18.51
N LEU A 324 -3.12 -8.28 17.19
CA LEU A 324 -1.83 -8.37 16.51
C LEU A 324 -1.04 -7.05 16.58
N HIS A 325 -1.73 -5.91 16.57
CA HIS A 325 -1.12 -4.60 16.75
C HIS A 325 -0.43 -4.47 18.13
N ASP A 326 -1.04 -5.02 19.18
CA ASP A 326 -0.49 -5.06 20.54
C ASP A 326 0.75 -5.97 20.58
N GLU A 327 0.68 -7.16 19.96
CA GLU A 327 1.85 -8.04 19.84
C GLU A 327 3.03 -7.35 19.14
N VAL A 328 2.79 -6.67 18.03
CA VAL A 328 3.82 -5.96 17.24
C VAL A 328 4.42 -4.79 18.03
N ALA A 329 3.57 -4.00 18.70
CA ALA A 329 4.01 -2.90 19.54
C ALA A 329 4.84 -3.39 20.75
N ASN A 330 4.42 -4.48 21.40
CA ASN A 330 5.14 -5.11 22.52
C ASN A 330 6.52 -5.67 22.12
N LYS A 331 6.73 -5.96 20.82
CA LYS A 331 8.04 -6.32 20.26
C LYS A 331 8.92 -5.11 19.92
N GLY A 332 8.44 -3.91 20.20
CA GLY A 332 9.17 -2.64 20.06
C GLY A 332 9.11 -2.01 18.66
N TYR A 333 8.19 -2.45 17.80
CA TYR A 333 7.99 -1.86 16.48
C TYR A 333 7.00 -0.71 16.54
N TYR A 334 7.15 0.25 15.62
CA TYR A 334 6.08 1.20 15.33
C TYR A 334 4.97 0.49 14.57
N ILE A 335 3.74 0.94 14.75
CA ILE A 335 2.56 0.41 14.05
C ILE A 335 1.88 1.51 13.24
N TYR A 336 1.23 1.14 12.16
CA TYR A 336 0.24 2.03 11.57
C TYR A 336 -1.02 2.09 12.43
N ASP A 337 -1.57 3.28 12.56
CA ASP A 337 -2.92 3.45 13.11
C ASP A 337 -3.93 3.40 11.96
N PHE A 338 -4.28 2.18 11.57
CA PHE A 338 -5.34 1.92 10.59
C PHE A 338 -6.75 1.99 11.19
N PHE A 339 -6.87 2.21 12.50
CA PHE A 339 -8.14 2.39 13.18
C PHE A 339 -8.63 3.84 13.07
N LEU A 340 -7.72 4.81 13.19
CA LEU A 340 -8.04 6.23 13.17
C LEU A 340 -8.88 6.70 11.97
N PRO A 341 -8.64 6.29 10.71
CA PRO A 341 -9.45 6.73 9.57
C PRO A 341 -10.95 6.45 9.77
N GLY A 342 -11.29 5.19 10.08
CA GLY A 342 -12.66 4.78 10.29
C GLY A 342 -13.26 5.32 11.59
N LEU A 343 -12.48 5.39 12.67
CA LEU A 343 -12.91 6.02 13.93
C LEU A 343 -13.20 7.51 13.77
N THR A 344 -12.44 8.22 12.94
CA THR A 344 -12.67 9.65 12.68
C THR A 344 -13.98 9.87 11.94
N ILE A 345 -14.25 9.08 10.89
CA ILE A 345 -15.52 9.14 10.16
C ILE A 345 -16.67 8.75 11.09
N HIS A 346 -16.52 7.67 11.87
CA HIS A 346 -17.50 7.26 12.88
C HIS A 346 -17.83 8.41 13.84
N THR A 347 -16.80 9.03 14.41
CA THR A 347 -16.94 10.10 15.42
C THR A 347 -17.71 11.29 14.87
N ILE A 348 -17.39 11.71 13.65
CA ILE A 348 -18.03 12.86 13.01
C ILE A 348 -19.48 12.54 12.62
N GLU A 349 -19.75 11.37 12.06
CA GLU A 349 -21.08 11.01 11.56
C GLU A 349 -22.04 10.53 12.66
N SER A 350 -21.51 9.97 13.75
CA SER A 350 -22.30 9.56 14.93
C SER A 350 -22.42 10.65 15.99
N LYS A 351 -21.57 11.67 15.92
CA LYS A 351 -21.41 12.74 16.92
C LYS A 351 -21.02 12.22 18.31
N SER A 352 -20.26 11.12 18.35
CA SER A 352 -19.74 10.50 19.57
C SER A 352 -18.22 10.36 19.52
N SER A 353 -17.51 10.92 20.49
CA SER A 353 -16.06 10.82 20.64
C SER A 353 -15.61 9.56 21.37
N LYS A 354 -16.54 8.77 21.93
CA LYS A 354 -16.25 7.67 22.85
C LYS A 354 -15.27 6.65 22.30
N ALA A 355 -15.52 6.12 21.10
CA ALA A 355 -14.67 5.11 20.48
C ALA A 355 -13.27 5.68 20.15
N LEU A 356 -13.22 6.90 19.63
CA LEU A 356 -11.98 7.61 19.32
C LEU A 356 -11.12 7.88 20.56
N LEU A 357 -11.71 8.41 21.62
CA LEU A 357 -10.99 8.74 22.86
C LEU A 357 -10.61 7.47 23.64
N SER A 358 -11.40 6.40 23.58
CA SER A 358 -11.01 5.10 24.10
C SER A 358 -9.74 4.57 23.42
N TRP A 359 -9.67 4.66 22.09
CA TRP A 359 -8.46 4.29 21.35
C TRP A 359 -7.27 5.20 21.68
N ALA A 360 -7.49 6.52 21.76
CA ALA A 360 -6.46 7.47 22.15
C ALA A 360 -5.88 7.16 23.54
N ASN A 361 -6.74 6.85 24.52
CA ASN A 361 -6.34 6.45 25.86
C ASN A 361 -5.57 5.11 25.85
N GLU A 362 -5.94 4.15 24.99
CA GLU A 362 -5.19 2.91 24.84
C GLU A 362 -3.77 3.15 24.30
N ILE A 363 -3.62 3.97 23.25
CA ILE A 363 -2.30 4.33 22.70
C ILE A 363 -1.40 4.89 23.81
N VAL A 364 -1.92 5.81 24.62
CA VAL A 364 -1.16 6.46 25.70
C VAL A 364 -0.83 5.47 26.81
N THR A 365 -1.83 4.72 27.29
CA THR A 365 -1.68 3.80 28.43
C THR A 365 -0.71 2.67 28.13
N LYS A 366 -0.77 2.13 26.91
CA LYS A 366 0.13 1.04 26.47
C LYS A 366 1.43 1.54 25.86
N GLY A 367 1.59 2.86 25.68
CA GLY A 367 2.80 3.45 25.13
C GLY A 367 3.06 3.07 23.66
N TYR A 368 2.00 2.86 22.88
CA TYR A 368 2.12 2.53 21.47
C TYR A 368 2.77 3.66 20.69
N LYS A 369 3.59 3.29 19.71
CA LYS A 369 4.22 4.24 18.79
C LYS A 369 3.58 4.10 17.42
N THR A 370 2.74 5.07 17.08
CA THR A 370 1.86 4.99 15.90
C THR A 370 2.32 5.94 14.79
N VAL A 371 2.08 5.54 13.55
CA VAL A 371 2.00 6.44 12.39
C VAL A 371 0.54 6.47 11.95
N ASN A 372 -0.13 7.60 12.15
CA ASN A 372 -1.56 7.73 11.89
C ASN A 372 -1.84 8.38 10.53
N MET A 373 -3.07 8.24 10.03
CA MET A 373 -3.48 8.82 8.75
C MET A 373 -4.99 9.10 8.71
N LEU A 374 -5.43 9.87 7.71
CA LEU A 374 -6.81 9.93 7.27
C LEU A 374 -6.94 9.16 5.94
N GLY A 375 -6.62 9.79 4.81
CA GLY A 375 -6.39 9.10 3.54
C GLY A 375 -4.98 8.52 3.38
N CYS A 376 -4.83 7.62 2.42
CA CYS A 376 -3.54 7.15 1.90
C CYS A 376 -3.71 6.64 0.46
N HIS A 377 -2.70 5.97 -0.09
CA HIS A 377 -2.75 5.43 -1.46
C HIS A 377 -3.71 4.24 -1.62
N ASP A 378 -4.15 3.63 -0.52
CA ASP A 378 -5.08 2.52 -0.47
C ASP A 378 -6.49 2.99 -0.04
N GLY A 379 -7.44 2.07 0.10
CA GLY A 379 -8.78 2.41 0.57
C GLY A 379 -8.84 2.63 2.09
N ILE A 380 -9.91 3.27 2.55
CA ILE A 380 -10.20 3.49 3.98
C ILE A 380 -10.36 2.12 4.66
N PRO A 381 -9.53 1.79 5.68
CA PRO A 381 -9.63 0.52 6.38
C PRO A 381 -10.90 0.46 7.22
N VAL A 382 -11.66 -0.63 7.08
CA VAL A 382 -12.90 -0.88 7.84
C VAL A 382 -12.90 -2.24 8.53
N LEU A 383 -12.19 -3.23 7.97
CA LEU A 383 -11.94 -4.52 8.61
C LEU A 383 -11.21 -4.35 9.95
N ASP A 384 -10.26 -3.42 9.98
CA ASP A 384 -9.34 -3.21 11.10
C ASP A 384 -10.07 -2.84 12.40
N LEU A 385 -11.29 -2.29 12.32
CA LEU A 385 -12.09 -1.90 13.49
C LEU A 385 -12.80 -3.08 14.18
N LYS A 386 -12.89 -4.22 13.49
CA LYS A 386 -13.74 -5.35 13.87
C LYS A 386 -13.18 -6.13 15.05
N GLY A 387 -14.10 -6.74 15.81
CA GLY A 387 -13.78 -7.80 16.75
C GLY A 387 -13.41 -9.11 16.05
N LYS A 388 -12.87 -10.07 16.81
CA LYS A 388 -12.50 -11.38 16.27
C LYS A 388 -12.63 -12.47 17.33
N GLU A 389 -13.13 -13.63 16.91
CA GLU A 389 -13.04 -14.83 17.73
C GLU A 389 -11.63 -15.42 17.64
N VAL A 390 -11.00 -15.61 18.79
CA VAL A 390 -9.67 -16.22 18.92
C VAL A 390 -9.75 -17.31 19.98
N ASN A 391 -9.46 -18.56 19.59
CA ASN A 391 -9.47 -19.72 20.48
C ASN A 391 -10.80 -19.91 21.25
N GLY A 392 -11.95 -19.68 20.58
CA GLY A 392 -13.28 -19.82 21.18
C GLY A 392 -13.71 -18.66 22.08
N VAL A 393 -12.94 -17.57 22.14
CA VAL A 393 -13.28 -16.36 22.89
C VAL A 393 -13.41 -15.19 21.91
N TYR A 394 -14.55 -14.49 21.97
CA TYR A 394 -14.77 -13.30 21.15
C TYR A 394 -14.12 -12.07 21.79
N ASN A 395 -13.09 -11.54 21.14
CA ASN A 395 -12.49 -10.26 21.49
C ASN A 395 -13.24 -9.15 20.74
N LYS A 396 -13.73 -8.16 21.49
CA LYS A 396 -14.50 -7.05 20.92
C LYS A 396 -13.66 -6.17 20.01
N GLY A 397 -14.31 -5.59 19.00
CA GLY A 397 -13.74 -4.57 18.14
C GLY A 397 -13.67 -3.21 18.83
N LEU A 398 -13.09 -2.23 18.14
CA LEU A 398 -13.20 -0.81 18.51
C LEU A 398 -14.60 -0.25 18.18
N LEU A 399 -15.28 -0.86 17.21
CA LEU A 399 -16.66 -0.62 16.86
C LEU A 399 -17.41 -1.95 16.77
N GLU A 400 -18.71 -1.92 17.01
CA GLU A 400 -19.59 -3.06 16.75
C GLU A 400 -19.85 -3.20 15.23
N ASP A 401 -20.11 -4.42 14.75
CA ASP A 401 -20.29 -4.71 13.32
C ASP A 401 -21.34 -3.79 12.65
N ALA A 402 -22.44 -3.49 13.35
CA ALA A 402 -23.50 -2.61 12.85
C ALA A 402 -23.04 -1.14 12.69
N GLU A 403 -22.11 -0.69 13.52
CA GLU A 403 -21.53 0.65 13.42
C GLU A 403 -20.57 0.74 12.23
N ILE A 404 -19.77 -0.32 12.01
CA ILE A 404 -18.90 -0.45 10.84
C ILE A 404 -19.74 -0.45 9.56
N GLU A 405 -20.80 -1.26 9.50
CA GLU A 405 -21.72 -1.29 8.35
C GLU A 405 -22.37 0.06 8.06
N LYS A 406 -22.75 0.82 9.09
CA LYS A 406 -23.31 2.18 8.93
C LYS A 406 -22.29 3.13 8.28
N ILE A 407 -21.03 3.10 8.72
CA ILE A 407 -19.95 3.90 8.11
C ILE A 407 -19.75 3.46 6.66
N MET A 408 -19.69 2.15 6.43
CA MET A 408 -19.49 1.61 5.09
C MET A 408 -20.59 2.07 4.13
N ASN A 409 -21.86 1.94 4.53
CA ASN A 409 -23.01 2.38 3.74
C ASN A 409 -22.94 3.88 3.48
N THR A 410 -22.60 4.68 4.49
CA THR A 410 -22.43 6.14 4.35
C THR A 410 -21.38 6.50 3.29
N ILE A 411 -20.21 5.83 3.32
CA ILE A 411 -19.14 6.10 2.34
C ILE A 411 -19.55 5.60 0.94
N MET A 412 -20.23 4.45 0.84
CA MET A 412 -20.73 3.92 -0.43
C MET A 412 -21.81 4.82 -1.06
N GLU A 413 -22.74 5.35 -0.25
CA GLU A 413 -23.73 6.35 -0.69
C GLU A 413 -23.07 7.64 -1.20
N ARG A 414 -21.88 7.96 -0.68
CA ARG A 414 -21.02 9.07 -1.15
C ARG A 414 -20.10 8.69 -2.32
N GLY A 415 -20.36 7.56 -2.98
CA GLY A 415 -19.66 7.12 -4.19
C GLY A 415 -18.41 6.26 -3.94
N GLY A 416 -18.14 5.86 -2.70
CA GLY A 416 -17.06 4.94 -2.38
C GLY A 416 -17.28 3.53 -2.96
N ARG A 417 -16.19 2.84 -3.29
CA ARG A 417 -16.21 1.50 -3.89
C ARG A 417 -15.63 0.47 -2.91
N VAL A 418 -16.42 -0.53 -2.53
CA VAL A 418 -15.97 -1.55 -1.59
C VAL A 418 -14.98 -2.52 -2.24
N LYS A 419 -13.96 -2.90 -1.47
CA LYS A 419 -13.05 -4.00 -1.76
C LYS A 419 -13.29 -5.13 -0.76
N ASN A 420 -13.67 -6.30 -1.25
CA ASN A 420 -13.96 -7.49 -0.43
C ASN A 420 -12.75 -8.46 -0.40
N LEU A 421 -12.72 -9.33 0.61
CA LEU A 421 -11.90 -10.54 0.67
C LEU A 421 -12.71 -11.75 0.22
N TYR A 422 -12.06 -12.71 -0.43
CA TYR A 422 -12.67 -13.92 -0.97
C TYR A 422 -11.91 -15.18 -0.54
N ASP A 423 -12.61 -16.30 -0.41
CA ASP A 423 -12.03 -17.63 -0.17
C ASP A 423 -11.48 -18.25 -1.47
N PRO A 424 -10.78 -19.41 -1.43
CA PRO A 424 -10.26 -20.07 -2.63
C PRO A 424 -11.35 -20.44 -3.66
N SER A 425 -12.61 -20.60 -3.22
CA SER A 425 -13.76 -20.90 -4.07
C SER A 425 -14.42 -19.64 -4.65
N GLY A 426 -13.95 -18.45 -4.26
CA GLY A 426 -14.49 -17.17 -4.71
C GLY A 426 -15.64 -16.62 -3.86
N ASN A 427 -15.98 -17.23 -2.71
CA ASN A 427 -17.02 -16.71 -1.83
C ASN A 427 -16.50 -15.53 -1.01
N LYS A 428 -17.31 -14.49 -0.83
CA LYS A 428 -16.96 -13.33 0.01
C LYS A 428 -16.77 -13.75 1.47
N ILE A 429 -15.59 -13.49 2.03
CA ILE A 429 -15.27 -13.71 3.45
C ILE A 429 -15.68 -12.48 4.28
N SER A 430 -15.20 -11.31 3.89
CA SER A 430 -15.42 -10.06 4.61
C SER A 430 -15.20 -8.85 3.70
N TYR A 431 -15.52 -7.67 4.19
CA TYR A 431 -15.03 -6.42 3.62
C TYR A 431 -13.58 -6.17 4.06
N TYR A 432 -12.80 -5.46 3.25
CA TYR A 432 -11.41 -5.11 3.56
C TYR A 432 -11.27 -3.59 3.74
N GLN A 433 -11.52 -2.86 2.66
CA GLN A 433 -11.34 -1.42 2.55
C GLN A 433 -12.48 -0.81 1.71
N ILE A 434 -12.68 0.49 1.82
CA ILE A 434 -13.51 1.27 0.89
C ILE A 434 -12.66 2.29 0.15
N ASN A 435 -12.62 2.20 -1.17
CA ASN A 435 -11.91 3.15 -2.02
C ASN A 435 -12.76 4.41 -2.19
N ALA A 436 -12.30 5.51 -1.59
CA ALA A 436 -12.83 6.87 -1.72
C ALA A 436 -11.74 7.86 -1.31
N THR A 437 -11.83 9.12 -1.75
CA THR A 437 -11.07 10.19 -1.10
C THR A 437 -11.64 10.45 0.30
N PHE A 438 -10.79 10.85 1.24
CA PHE A 438 -11.27 11.12 2.61
C PHE A 438 -12.26 12.28 2.66
N PHE A 439 -12.06 13.28 1.79
CA PHE A 439 -12.99 14.42 1.65
C PHE A 439 -14.37 13.98 1.14
N SER A 440 -14.45 13.18 0.08
CA SER A 440 -15.73 12.63 -0.39
C SER A 440 -16.35 11.68 0.63
N ALA A 441 -15.55 10.90 1.37
CA ALA A 441 -16.04 10.05 2.46
C ALA A 441 -16.71 10.84 3.60
N LEU A 442 -16.32 12.10 3.82
CA LEU A 442 -16.96 13.03 4.77
C LEU A 442 -18.14 13.82 4.17
N GLY A 443 -18.56 13.48 2.95
CA GLY A 443 -19.65 14.16 2.25
C GLY A 443 -19.24 15.49 1.62
N GLU A 444 -17.94 15.68 1.36
CA GLU A 444 -17.37 16.89 0.77
C GLU A 444 -17.67 18.15 1.60
N ASP A 445 -17.78 17.98 2.92
CA ASP A 445 -17.99 19.04 3.89
C ASP A 445 -16.64 19.58 4.39
N GLU A 446 -16.41 20.87 4.14
CA GLU A 446 -15.13 21.50 4.49
C GLU A 446 -14.89 21.53 6.00
N GLN A 447 -15.93 21.76 6.81
CA GLN A 447 -15.80 21.83 8.27
C GLN A 447 -15.48 20.46 8.85
N LYS A 448 -16.13 19.39 8.35
CA LYS A 448 -15.82 18.02 8.74
C LYS A 448 -14.37 17.65 8.40
N MET A 449 -13.87 18.06 7.23
CA MET A 449 -12.49 17.80 6.83
C MET A 449 -11.48 18.53 7.74
N LEU A 450 -11.76 19.78 8.11
CA LEU A 450 -10.94 20.53 9.06
C LEU A 450 -10.94 19.90 10.45
N LEU A 451 -12.11 19.48 10.94
CA LEU A 451 -12.22 18.77 12.21
C LEU A 451 -11.46 17.43 12.18
N ALA A 452 -11.60 16.65 11.11
CA ALA A 452 -10.85 15.40 10.92
C ALA A 452 -9.34 15.63 10.95
N ARG A 453 -8.85 16.69 10.28
CA ARG A 453 -7.43 17.07 10.32
C ARG A 453 -6.98 17.48 11.72
N ALA A 454 -7.78 18.26 12.44
CA ALA A 454 -7.49 18.65 13.82
C ALA A 454 -7.41 17.44 14.74
N ILE A 455 -8.39 16.52 14.66
CA ILE A 455 -8.38 15.24 15.38
C ILE A 455 -7.07 14.50 15.08
N GLN A 456 -6.74 14.30 13.81
CA GLN A 456 -5.54 13.58 13.40
C GLN A 456 -4.25 14.18 13.99
N MET A 457 -4.11 15.50 13.94
CA MET A 457 -2.93 16.17 14.46
C MET A 457 -2.82 16.07 15.99
N PHE A 458 -3.94 16.03 16.72
CA PHE A 458 -3.93 15.92 18.17
C PHE A 458 -3.85 14.47 18.69
N MET A 459 -4.13 13.48 17.85
CA MET A 459 -3.94 12.07 18.20
C MET A 459 -2.44 11.76 18.44
N PRO A 460 -2.10 10.95 19.46
CA PRO A 460 -0.73 10.52 19.68
C PRO A 460 -0.20 9.73 18.49
N GLY A 461 1.05 10.03 18.09
CA GLY A 461 1.70 9.42 16.94
C GLY A 461 2.28 10.43 15.96
N ILE A 462 2.92 9.90 14.91
CA ILE A 462 3.43 10.65 13.76
C ILE A 462 2.29 10.78 12.74
N PRO A 463 1.79 11.99 12.45
CA PRO A 463 0.68 12.15 11.53
C PRO A 463 1.15 12.14 10.08
N GLN A 464 0.59 11.24 9.27
CA GLN A 464 0.80 11.13 7.84
C GLN A 464 -0.37 11.78 7.08
N VAL A 465 -0.05 12.71 6.17
CA VAL A 465 -1.01 13.50 5.41
C VAL A 465 -0.94 13.10 3.94
N TRP A 466 -2.04 12.57 3.40
CA TRP A 466 -2.17 12.30 1.98
C TRP A 466 -2.24 13.60 1.18
N TYR A 467 -1.46 13.70 0.10
CA TYR A 467 -1.38 14.94 -0.69
C TYR A 467 -2.75 15.42 -1.16
N LEU A 468 -3.61 14.50 -1.60
CA LEU A 468 -4.92 14.83 -2.17
C LEU A 468 -5.88 15.38 -1.11
N ASP A 469 -5.75 14.93 0.14
CA ASP A 469 -6.58 15.41 1.26
C ASP A 469 -6.28 16.88 1.60
N ILE A 470 -5.02 17.32 1.43
CA ILE A 470 -4.63 18.73 1.66
C ILE A 470 -5.47 19.64 0.77
N PHE A 471 -5.66 19.24 -0.49
CA PHE A 471 -6.36 19.99 -1.52
C PHE A 471 -7.86 19.67 -1.60
N ALA A 472 -8.43 19.00 -0.59
CA ALA A 472 -9.83 18.58 -0.56
C ALA A 472 -10.25 17.85 -1.85
N GLY A 473 -9.38 16.97 -2.35
CA GLY A 473 -9.63 16.25 -3.59
C GLY A 473 -10.84 15.33 -3.49
N ARG A 474 -11.62 15.29 -4.57
CA ARG A 474 -12.83 14.49 -4.69
C ARG A 474 -12.57 13.15 -5.38
N ASN A 475 -13.49 12.21 -5.20
CA ASN A 475 -13.50 10.94 -5.93
C ASN A 475 -13.33 11.14 -7.44
N ASN A 476 -12.32 10.47 -8.01
CA ASN A 476 -12.07 10.45 -9.45
C ASN A 476 -12.70 9.22 -10.09
N TYR A 477 -14.01 9.32 -10.37
CA TYR A 477 -14.78 8.22 -10.95
C TYR A 477 -14.24 7.77 -12.31
N GLN A 478 -13.84 8.71 -13.17
CA GLN A 478 -13.31 8.40 -14.48
C GLN A 478 -12.03 7.55 -14.39
N ALA A 479 -11.10 7.91 -13.51
CA ALA A 479 -9.88 7.12 -13.30
C ALA A 479 -10.20 5.73 -12.74
N ALA A 480 -11.15 5.64 -11.80
CA ALA A 480 -11.59 4.38 -11.22
C ALA A 480 -12.27 3.45 -12.23
N ASP A 481 -13.06 4.00 -13.17
CA ASP A 481 -13.73 3.25 -14.22
C ASP A 481 -12.77 2.77 -15.31
N ASN A 482 -11.80 3.61 -15.69
CA ASN A 482 -10.80 3.27 -16.71
C ASN A 482 -9.89 2.11 -16.28
N GLY A 483 -9.61 1.95 -14.99
CA GLY A 483 -8.73 0.89 -14.48
C GLY A 483 -9.43 -0.46 -14.21
N GLY A 484 -10.72 -0.59 -14.52
CA GLY A 484 -11.50 -1.81 -14.27
C GLY A 484 -11.58 -2.19 -12.79
N SER A 485 -11.78 -3.48 -12.49
CA SER A 485 -11.92 -3.99 -11.12
C SER A 485 -10.67 -3.81 -10.24
N ALA A 486 -9.49 -3.73 -10.85
CA ALA A 486 -8.22 -3.40 -10.19
C ALA A 486 -8.03 -1.88 -9.97
N GLY A 487 -8.76 -1.06 -10.73
CA GLY A 487 -8.60 0.39 -10.80
C GLY A 487 -9.33 1.19 -9.73
N HIS A 488 -10.13 0.55 -8.87
CA HIS A 488 -10.92 1.27 -7.85
C HIS A 488 -10.05 2.16 -6.94
N LYS A 489 -8.78 1.81 -6.71
CA LYS A 489 -7.86 2.65 -5.93
C LYS A 489 -7.56 4.01 -6.59
N GLU A 490 -7.62 4.09 -7.92
CA GLU A 490 -7.36 5.33 -8.66
C GLU A 490 -8.39 6.43 -8.37
N ILE A 491 -9.55 6.09 -7.79
CA ILE A 491 -10.54 7.06 -7.28
C ILE A 491 -9.92 8.08 -6.30
N ASN A 492 -8.83 7.70 -5.61
CA ASN A 492 -8.15 8.49 -4.59
C ASN A 492 -6.70 8.84 -4.94
N ARG A 493 -6.33 8.81 -6.23
CA ARG A 493 -4.93 9.00 -6.67
C ARG A 493 -4.78 9.99 -7.83
N THR A 494 -5.66 10.98 -7.87
CA THR A 494 -5.69 12.05 -8.88
C THR A 494 -4.39 12.86 -8.84
N THR A 495 -3.64 12.89 -9.93
CA THR A 495 -2.51 13.82 -10.09
C THR A 495 -3.02 15.26 -10.14
N LEU A 496 -2.39 16.15 -9.37
CA LEU A 496 -2.70 17.58 -9.34
C LEU A 496 -1.66 18.34 -10.17
N SER A 497 -2.10 19.19 -11.09
CA SER A 497 -1.18 20.11 -11.78
C SER A 497 -0.67 21.20 -10.84
N MET A 498 0.42 21.87 -11.20
CA MET A 498 0.89 23.05 -10.44
C MET A 498 -0.14 24.19 -10.42
N GLN A 499 -1.03 24.25 -11.42
CA GLN A 499 -2.16 25.18 -11.42
C GLN A 499 -3.19 24.79 -10.37
N ASP A 500 -3.52 23.50 -10.25
CA ASP A 500 -4.44 22.99 -9.20
C ASP A 500 -3.90 23.29 -7.80
N VAL A 501 -2.58 23.11 -7.60
CA VAL A 501 -1.90 23.49 -6.35
C VAL A 501 -2.08 24.98 -6.06
N THR A 502 -1.75 25.84 -7.04
CA THR A 502 -1.85 27.30 -6.88
C THR A 502 -3.29 27.75 -6.61
N GLN A 503 -4.26 27.16 -7.31
CA GLN A 503 -5.68 27.44 -7.09
C GLN A 503 -6.15 26.95 -5.72
N GLY A 504 -5.76 25.74 -5.34
CA GLY A 504 -6.08 25.15 -4.03
C GLY A 504 -5.57 26.03 -2.89
N LEU A 505 -4.34 26.53 -2.99
CA LEU A 505 -3.75 27.47 -2.02
C LEU A 505 -4.53 28.78 -1.86
N THR A 506 -5.48 29.13 -2.75
CA THR A 506 -6.37 30.29 -2.56
C THR A 506 -7.55 30.00 -1.64
N THR A 507 -7.96 28.74 -1.51
CA THR A 507 -9.17 28.30 -0.79
C THR A 507 -8.97 28.32 0.73
N ALA A 508 -10.07 28.50 1.48
CA ALA A 508 -10.02 28.58 2.94
C ALA A 508 -9.66 27.23 3.58
N ILE A 509 -10.22 26.12 3.09
CA ILE A 509 -9.94 24.77 3.60
C ILE A 509 -8.46 24.40 3.50
N VAL A 510 -7.81 24.66 2.37
CA VAL A 510 -6.38 24.34 2.18
C VAL A 510 -5.51 25.17 3.13
N LYS A 511 -5.75 26.49 3.21
CA LYS A 511 -5.01 27.37 4.12
C LYS A 511 -5.15 26.96 5.57
N LYS A 512 -6.38 26.67 6.01
CA LYS A 512 -6.67 26.22 7.39
C LYS A 512 -6.07 24.85 7.69
N GLN A 513 -6.11 23.89 6.75
CA GLN A 513 -5.41 22.61 6.92
C GLN A 513 -3.90 22.80 7.08
N LEU A 514 -3.26 23.61 6.23
CA LEU A 514 -1.83 23.91 6.32
C LEU A 514 -1.47 24.64 7.62
N GLU A 515 -2.35 25.50 8.16
CA GLU A 515 -2.16 26.12 9.47
C GLU A 515 -2.15 25.09 10.60
N ILE A 516 -3.12 24.18 10.63
CA ILE A 516 -3.19 23.09 11.63
C ILE A 516 -1.99 22.16 11.53
N ILE A 517 -1.58 21.81 10.31
CA ILE A 517 -0.39 21.00 10.03
C ILE A 517 0.87 21.70 10.54
N ARG A 518 1.04 23.00 10.27
CA ARG A 518 2.20 23.77 10.72
C ARG A 518 2.24 23.88 12.24
N LEU A 519 1.09 24.10 12.91
CA LEU A 519 1.00 24.05 14.38
C LEU A 519 1.50 22.70 14.89
N ARG A 520 1.04 21.60 14.28
CA ARG A 520 1.46 20.25 14.69
C ARG A 520 2.96 20.00 14.51
N ASN A 521 3.54 20.53 13.45
CA ASN A 521 4.94 20.31 13.10
C ASN A 521 5.90 21.18 13.93
N THR A 522 5.47 22.37 14.35
CA THR A 522 6.35 23.38 14.97
C THR A 522 6.18 23.54 16.47
N THR A 523 5.01 23.22 17.02
CA THR A 523 4.73 23.40 18.46
C THR A 523 5.41 22.33 19.31
N LYS A 524 6.20 22.78 20.30
CA LYS A 524 6.96 21.91 21.20
C LYS A 524 6.08 21.12 22.18
N ALA A 525 4.86 21.56 22.45
CA ALA A 525 3.90 20.87 23.32
C ALA A 525 3.69 19.39 22.93
N PHE A 526 3.67 19.10 21.62
CA PHE A 526 3.50 17.74 21.10
C PHE A 526 4.70 16.81 21.35
N LEU A 527 5.83 17.32 21.84
CA LEU A 527 6.95 16.51 22.35
C LEU A 527 6.76 16.07 23.82
N GLY A 528 5.69 16.54 24.46
CA GLY A 528 5.44 16.33 25.87
C GLY A 528 4.39 15.25 26.14
N LYS A 529 3.59 15.46 27.17
CA LYS A 529 2.52 14.56 27.59
C LYS A 529 1.20 15.00 26.98
N VAL A 530 0.35 14.02 26.68
CA VAL A 530 -1.03 14.26 26.29
C VAL A 530 -1.96 14.01 27.46
N GLU A 531 -2.95 14.87 27.62
CA GLU A 531 -4.08 14.75 28.53
C GLU A 531 -5.36 14.70 27.68
N ILE A 532 -6.18 13.68 27.91
CA ILE A 532 -7.43 13.45 27.19
C ILE A 532 -8.55 13.56 28.20
N ASN A 533 -9.54 14.42 27.92
CA ASN A 533 -10.78 14.47 28.68
C ASN A 533 -11.91 13.86 27.85
N ASP A 534 -12.50 12.79 28.39
CA ASP A 534 -13.56 11.99 27.80
C ASP A 534 -14.88 12.02 28.61
N ASP A 535 -15.08 13.06 29.44
CA ASP A 535 -16.29 13.24 30.27
C ASP A 535 -17.57 13.46 29.43
N LEU A 536 -17.44 14.03 28.22
CA LEU A 536 -18.56 14.39 27.34
C LEU A 536 -18.42 13.70 25.99
N GLU A 537 -19.43 12.90 25.64
CA GLU A 537 -19.45 12.10 24.41
C GLU A 537 -19.58 12.96 23.14
N ASP A 538 -20.22 14.12 23.22
CA ASP A 538 -20.42 15.05 22.09
C ASP A 538 -19.26 16.05 21.92
N LYS A 539 -18.18 15.90 22.68
CA LYS A 539 -16.99 16.77 22.64
C LYS A 539 -15.71 16.00 22.40
N ILE A 540 -14.72 16.70 21.86
CA ILE A 540 -13.32 16.25 21.86
C ILE A 540 -12.51 17.27 22.63
N ASP A 541 -11.78 16.82 23.65
CA ASP A 541 -10.90 17.64 24.47
C ASP A 541 -9.55 16.92 24.63
N ILE A 542 -8.55 17.38 23.87
CA ILE A 542 -7.20 16.79 23.85
C ILE A 542 -6.17 17.90 24.02
N LYS A 543 -5.33 17.78 25.05
CA LYS A 543 -4.31 18.77 25.41
C LYS A 543 -2.94 18.14 25.42
N TRP A 544 -1.97 18.81 24.81
CA TRP A 544 -0.56 18.46 24.88
C TRP A 544 0.21 19.49 25.70
N ILE A 545 1.12 19.02 26.55
CA ILE A 545 1.88 19.83 27.50
C ILE A 545 3.36 19.41 27.48
N ASN A 546 4.22 20.37 27.15
CA ASN A 546 5.67 20.24 27.29
C ASN A 546 6.25 21.48 28.00
N ASN A 547 6.52 21.37 29.29
CA ASN A 547 6.99 22.46 30.14
C ASN A 547 6.03 23.68 30.09
N LYS A 548 6.45 24.77 29.44
CA LYS A 548 5.66 26.01 29.28
C LYS A 548 4.93 26.10 27.93
N SER A 549 5.08 25.08 27.07
CA SER A 549 4.39 24.96 25.79
C SER A 549 3.15 24.09 25.99
N VAL A 550 1.97 24.63 25.69
CA VAL A 550 0.69 23.92 25.75
C VAL A 550 -0.04 24.11 24.44
N ILE A 551 -0.68 23.08 23.94
CA ILE A 551 -1.64 23.20 22.85
C ILE A 551 -2.88 22.36 23.13
N HIS A 552 -4.06 22.93 22.97
CA HIS A 552 -5.33 22.35 23.42
C HIS A 552 -6.38 22.43 22.33
N LEU A 553 -6.82 21.27 21.85
CA LEU A 553 -7.98 21.12 20.96
C LEU A 553 -9.24 20.96 21.80
N LYS A 554 -10.24 21.80 21.52
CA LYS A 554 -11.63 21.63 21.98
C LYS A 554 -12.55 21.64 20.77
N ALA A 555 -13.28 20.56 20.54
CA ALA A 555 -14.25 20.45 19.46
C ALA A 555 -15.64 20.07 19.96
N ASP A 556 -16.64 20.56 19.24
CA ASP A 556 -18.06 20.28 19.43
C ASP A 556 -18.55 19.45 18.24
N LEU A 557 -18.99 18.21 18.48
CA LEU A 557 -19.40 17.29 17.42
C LEU A 557 -20.80 17.59 16.87
N GLU A 558 -21.61 18.38 17.58
CA GLU A 558 -22.94 18.78 17.10
C GLU A 558 -22.85 19.84 16.00
N SER A 559 -21.96 20.81 16.18
CA SER A 559 -21.73 21.93 15.28
C SER A 559 -20.50 21.78 14.37
N TYR A 560 -19.66 20.79 14.64
CA TYR A 560 -18.33 20.56 14.05
C TYR A 560 -17.33 21.71 14.25
N LYS A 561 -17.67 22.71 15.07
CA LYS A 561 -16.79 23.84 15.38
C LYS A 561 -15.74 23.43 16.40
N PHE A 562 -14.56 24.01 16.27
CA PHE A 562 -13.48 23.74 17.21
C PHE A 562 -12.54 24.93 17.38
N THR A 563 -11.81 24.91 18.49
CA THR A 563 -10.75 25.87 18.79
C THR A 563 -9.46 25.14 19.09
N ILE A 564 -8.34 25.72 18.66
CA ILE A 564 -7.00 25.33 19.09
C ILE A 564 -6.42 26.48 19.90
N GLU A 565 -6.21 26.26 21.19
CA GLU A 565 -5.51 27.20 22.07
C GLU A 565 -4.03 26.80 22.15
N HIS A 566 -3.13 27.71 21.77
CA HIS A 566 -1.68 27.51 21.81
C HIS A 566 -1.06 28.50 22.80
N ILE A 567 -0.39 27.99 23.82
CA ILE A 567 0.30 28.76 24.85
C ILE A 567 1.79 28.49 24.72
N GLU A 568 2.57 29.50 24.38
CA GLU A 568 4.02 29.40 24.27
C GLU A 568 4.65 30.57 25.05
N ASN A 569 5.51 30.26 26.01
CA ASN A 569 6.18 31.26 26.86
C ASN A 569 5.24 32.28 27.54
N GLY A 570 4.02 31.85 27.88
CA GLY A 570 3.00 32.68 28.54
C GLY A 570 2.15 33.54 27.60
N ILE A 571 2.34 33.42 26.28
CA ILE A 571 1.48 34.05 25.27
C ILE A 571 0.45 33.03 24.79
N THR A 572 -0.83 33.35 24.95
CA THR A 572 -1.95 32.53 24.46
C THR A 572 -2.42 33.04 23.10
N THR A 573 -2.48 32.15 22.11
CA THR A 573 -3.10 32.38 20.81
C THR A 573 -4.24 31.39 20.62
N VAL A 574 -5.42 31.87 20.19
CA VAL A 574 -6.59 31.02 19.97
C VAL A 574 -6.96 31.05 18.49
N PHE A 575 -6.97 29.88 17.87
CA PHE A 575 -7.44 29.65 16.50
C PHE A 575 -8.87 29.10 16.57
N SER A 576 -9.79 29.67 15.81
CA SER A 576 -11.20 29.25 15.77
C SER A 576 -11.57 28.86 14.34
N TYR A 577 -12.18 27.68 14.17
CA TYR A 577 -12.39 27.09 12.85
C TYR A 577 -13.83 26.94 12.45
#